data_AF-A0A923ZKA0-F1
#
_entry.id   AF-A0A923ZKA0-F1
#
_cell.length_a   1.000
_cell.length_b   1.000
_cell.length_c   1.000
_cell.angle_alpha   90.00
_cell.angle_beta   90.00
_cell.angle_gamma   90.00
#
_symmetry.space_group_name_H-M   'P 1'
#
loop_
_entity.id
_entity.type
_entity.pdbx_description
1 polymer ?
#
loop_
_entity_poly.entity_id
_entity_poly.type
_entity_poly.pdbx_seq_one_letter_code
_entity_poly.pdbx_strand_id
1 'polypeptide(L)'
;MFETIRTWLNGTREYFTGVAIFNKFSDNTILKEVFSAGKSAYKEERLFDEIKNYYSILKDEQSSDAVSVVDEKETNIIPPVLVQKKTIEDYSDTELFKQAHQGAMKLYKQCINIRAQLFGLATVETWQDQNSPDMIAKRAQMAIEVVMLYNEASKLFEVADYVKLHNRLPVEVVPIEEDPYSNVPDFLIKQELSNARKAFNKLKNKPVTDERLVLMAKHEANIKILEKKWHSLSLIAT
;
A
#
# COMPACT_ATOMS: atom_id res chain seq x y z
N MET A 1 17.74 -25.93 -8.18
CA MET A 1 16.34 -26.23 -8.61
C MET A 1 15.37 -25.23 -8.00
N PHE A 2 15.31 -25.14 -6.67
CA PHE A 2 14.59 -24.09 -5.93
C PHE A 2 14.94 -22.66 -6.37
N GLU A 3 16.22 -22.40 -6.66
CA GLU A 3 16.68 -21.09 -7.14
C GLU A 3 16.08 -20.66 -8.48
N THR A 4 15.72 -21.58 -9.37
CA THR A 4 15.09 -21.25 -10.66
C THR A 4 13.67 -20.72 -10.45
N ILE A 5 12.90 -21.36 -9.56
CA ILE A 5 11.55 -20.91 -9.17
C ILE A 5 11.64 -19.58 -8.43
N ARG A 6 12.59 -19.46 -7.49
CA ARG A 6 12.83 -18.22 -6.72
C ARG A 6 13.19 -17.03 -7.63
N THR A 7 14.07 -17.25 -8.61
CA THR A 7 14.47 -16.21 -9.55
C THR A 7 13.30 -15.77 -10.41
N TRP A 8 12.47 -16.71 -10.88
CA TRP A 8 11.29 -16.38 -11.67
C TRP A 8 10.23 -15.62 -10.85
N LEU A 9 9.93 -16.05 -9.62
CA LEU A 9 8.97 -15.39 -8.73
C LEU A 9 9.34 -13.93 -8.39
N ASN A 10 10.65 -13.66 -8.28
CA ASN A 10 11.19 -12.33 -7.96
C ASN A 10 11.63 -11.52 -9.20
N GLY A 11 11.50 -12.08 -10.41
CA GLY A 11 11.96 -11.48 -11.66
C GLY A 11 10.85 -10.87 -12.51
N THR A 12 11.06 -10.85 -13.83
CA THR A 12 10.12 -10.30 -14.83
C THR A 12 8.87 -11.16 -15.08
N ARG A 13 8.80 -12.35 -14.47
CA ARG A 13 7.66 -13.29 -14.53
C ARG A 13 7.16 -13.58 -15.94
N GLU A 14 8.08 -13.77 -16.88
CA GLU A 14 7.72 -14.10 -18.26
C GLU A 14 6.90 -15.40 -18.32
N TYR A 15 5.74 -15.33 -18.97
CA TYR A 15 4.73 -16.40 -18.99
C TYR A 15 5.29 -17.73 -19.52
N PHE A 16 5.93 -17.74 -20.69
CA PHE A 16 6.45 -18.97 -21.30
C PHE A 16 7.54 -19.63 -20.45
N THR A 17 8.41 -18.82 -19.84
CA THR A 17 9.40 -19.30 -18.87
C THR A 17 8.72 -19.92 -17.64
N GLY A 18 7.62 -19.32 -17.17
CA GLY A 18 6.79 -19.87 -16.09
C GLY A 18 6.14 -21.20 -16.47
N VAL A 19 5.60 -21.33 -17.69
CA VAL A 19 5.02 -22.58 -18.19
C VAL A 19 6.06 -23.69 -18.27
N ALA A 20 7.28 -23.38 -18.73
CA ALA A 20 8.38 -24.35 -18.76
C ALA A 20 8.78 -24.82 -17.36
N ILE A 21 8.83 -23.90 -16.39
CA ILE A 21 9.06 -24.21 -14.97
C ILE A 21 7.92 -25.11 -14.46
N PHE A 22 6.66 -24.73 -14.65
CA PHE A 22 5.51 -25.49 -14.18
C PHE A 22 5.44 -26.90 -14.80
N ASN A 23 5.68 -27.04 -16.10
CA ASN A 23 5.68 -28.34 -16.80
C ASN A 23 6.76 -29.28 -16.27
N LYS A 24 7.88 -28.73 -15.80
CA LYS A 24 9.00 -29.50 -15.24
C LYS A 24 8.73 -30.01 -13.83
N PHE A 25 7.92 -29.31 -13.04
CA PHE A 25 7.80 -29.57 -11.60
C PHE A 25 6.40 -29.96 -11.11
N SER A 26 5.33 -29.63 -11.85
CA SER A 26 3.98 -30.07 -11.50
C SER A 26 3.68 -31.44 -12.12
N ASP A 27 2.92 -32.28 -11.43
CA ASP A 27 2.37 -33.51 -11.99
C ASP A 27 0.95 -33.31 -12.57
N ASN A 28 0.37 -32.11 -12.46
CA ASN A 28 -0.98 -31.85 -12.90
C ASN A 28 -1.08 -31.68 -14.43
N THR A 29 -1.37 -32.78 -15.12
CA THR A 29 -1.48 -32.83 -16.59
C THR A 29 -2.51 -31.87 -17.18
N ILE A 30 -3.65 -31.68 -16.51
CA ILE A 30 -4.73 -30.79 -16.96
C ILE A 30 -4.24 -29.33 -17.00
N LEU A 31 -3.56 -28.89 -15.94
CA LEU A 31 -3.04 -27.52 -15.89
C LEU A 31 -1.90 -27.30 -16.90
N LYS A 32 -1.08 -28.31 -17.17
CA LYS A 32 -0.05 -28.23 -18.24
C LYS A 32 -0.68 -27.97 -19.60
N GLU A 33 -1.77 -28.65 -19.94
CA GLU A 33 -2.50 -28.42 -21.20
C GLU A 33 -3.12 -27.02 -21.24
N VAL A 34 -3.77 -26.60 -20.16
CA VAL A 34 -4.40 -25.27 -20.03
C VAL A 34 -3.37 -24.15 -20.23
N PHE A 35 -2.19 -24.26 -19.62
CA PHE A 35 -1.14 -23.25 -19.76
C PHE A 35 -0.44 -23.29 -21.11
N SER A 36 -0.32 -24.47 -21.73
CA SER A 36 0.25 -24.65 -23.06
C SER A 36 -0.65 -24.10 -24.18
N ALA A 37 -1.95 -23.97 -23.94
CA ALA A 37 -2.93 -23.43 -24.90
C ALA A 37 -2.82 -21.90 -25.13
N GLY A 38 -1.81 -21.22 -24.58
CA GLY A 38 -1.52 -19.81 -24.85
C GLY A 38 -1.80 -18.86 -23.67
N LYS A 39 -1.24 -17.66 -23.76
CA LYS A 39 -1.25 -16.62 -22.71
C LYS A 39 -2.60 -15.90 -22.63
N SER A 40 -3.13 -15.76 -21.40
CA SER A 40 -4.20 -14.83 -21.06
C SER A 40 -3.97 -14.27 -19.66
N ALA A 41 -4.56 -13.12 -19.31
CA ALA A 41 -4.38 -12.50 -18.00
C ALA A 41 -4.76 -13.45 -16.85
N TYR A 42 -5.89 -14.15 -16.98
CA TYR A 42 -6.33 -15.16 -16.02
C TYR A 42 -5.32 -16.30 -15.85
N LYS A 43 -4.76 -16.81 -16.95
CA LYS A 43 -3.78 -17.90 -16.90
C LYS A 43 -2.45 -17.45 -16.30
N GLU A 44 -2.07 -16.20 -16.51
CA GLU A 44 -0.84 -15.62 -15.95
C GLU A 44 -0.92 -15.50 -14.42
N GLU A 45 -2.05 -15.01 -13.90
CA GLU A 45 -2.32 -14.97 -12.47
C GLU A 45 -2.41 -16.39 -11.87
N ARG A 46 -3.15 -17.29 -12.53
CA ARG A 46 -3.27 -18.68 -12.06
C ARG A 46 -1.94 -19.42 -12.07
N LEU A 47 -1.11 -19.24 -13.09
CA LEU A 47 0.23 -19.84 -13.19
C LEU A 47 1.13 -19.36 -12.05
N PHE A 48 1.06 -18.06 -11.72
CA PHE A 48 1.79 -17.49 -10.60
C PHE A 48 1.39 -18.12 -9.27
N ASP A 49 0.08 -18.23 -9.00
CA ASP A 49 -0.42 -18.83 -7.76
C ASP A 49 0.02 -20.28 -7.60
N GLU A 50 -0.07 -21.07 -8.67
CA GLU A 50 0.34 -22.48 -8.65
C GLU A 50 1.85 -22.65 -8.42
N ILE A 51 2.69 -21.85 -9.09
CA ILE A 51 4.15 -21.87 -8.87
C ILE A 51 4.50 -21.40 -7.44
N LYS A 52 3.80 -20.40 -6.91
CA LYS A 52 3.99 -19.90 -5.54
C LYS A 52 3.59 -20.94 -4.49
N ASN A 53 2.49 -21.66 -4.73
CA ASN A 53 2.06 -22.75 -3.87
C ASN A 53 3.12 -23.87 -3.85
N TYR A 54 3.59 -24.27 -5.03
CA TYR A 54 4.64 -25.28 -5.15
C TYR A 54 5.95 -24.86 -4.48
N TYR A 55 6.34 -23.59 -4.58
CA TYR A 55 7.50 -23.03 -3.88
C TYR A 55 7.38 -23.14 -2.36
N SER A 56 6.16 -22.98 -1.82
CA SER A 56 5.91 -23.06 -0.37
C SER A 56 6.09 -24.50 0.12
N ILE A 57 5.56 -25.48 -0.62
CA ILE A 57 5.72 -26.92 -0.30
C ILE A 57 7.21 -27.30 -0.27
N LEU A 58 7.97 -26.95 -1.31
CA LEU A 58 9.41 -27.25 -1.38
C LEU A 58 10.22 -26.61 -0.24
N LYS A 59 9.81 -25.41 0.20
CA LYS A 59 10.49 -24.70 1.28
C LYS A 59 10.27 -25.40 2.62
N ASP A 60 9.07 -25.93 2.83
CA ASP A 60 8.73 -26.66 4.05
C ASP A 60 9.43 -28.03 4.10
N GLU A 61 9.54 -28.73 2.96
CA GLU A 61 10.30 -29.99 2.84
C GLU A 61 11.79 -29.81 3.14
N GLN A 62 12.42 -28.71 2.69
CA GLN A 62 13.82 -28.42 3.01
C GLN A 62 14.04 -28.09 4.50
N SER A 63 12.98 -27.70 5.21
CA SER A 63 13.06 -27.34 6.63
C SER A 63 12.91 -28.56 7.55
N SER A 64 12.38 -29.68 7.05
CA SER A 64 12.17 -30.91 7.83
C SER A 64 13.33 -31.91 7.82
N ASP A 65 14.32 -31.75 6.92
CA ASP A 65 15.42 -32.71 6.74
C ASP A 65 16.74 -32.38 7.48
N ALA A 66 16.72 -31.44 8.43
CA ALA A 66 17.90 -31.10 9.21
C ALA A 66 18.09 -32.01 10.44
N VAL A 67 18.50 -33.27 10.23
CA VAL A 67 19.12 -34.13 11.26
C VAL A 67 20.49 -34.63 10.79
N SER A 68 21.51 -34.24 11.57
CA SER A 68 22.87 -34.78 11.76
C SER A 68 23.63 -35.41 10.59
N VAL A 69 24.64 -34.70 10.10
CA VAL A 69 25.97 -35.29 9.83
C VAL A 69 27.06 -34.29 10.24
N VAL A 70 27.92 -34.75 11.15
CA VAL A 70 29.20 -34.14 11.54
C VAL A 70 30.16 -34.27 10.37
N ASP A 71 30.75 -33.15 9.91
CA ASP A 71 32.09 -33.22 9.32
C ASP A 71 32.78 -31.85 9.36
N GLU A 72 33.96 -31.85 9.96
CA GLU A 72 34.86 -30.71 10.14
C GLU A 72 35.49 -30.31 8.80
N LYS A 73 35.16 -29.11 8.30
CA LYS A 73 36.09 -28.32 7.48
C LYS A 73 36.00 -26.85 7.84
N GLU A 74 37.08 -26.36 8.45
CA GLU A 74 37.36 -24.95 8.65
C GLU A 74 37.27 -24.20 7.32
N THR A 75 36.16 -23.49 7.13
CA THR A 75 36.10 -22.36 6.23
C THR A 75 35.58 -21.19 7.04
N ASN A 76 36.29 -20.07 6.94
CA ASN A 76 35.94 -18.78 7.54
C ASN A 76 34.59 -18.31 6.96
N ILE A 77 33.50 -18.83 7.53
CA ILE A 77 32.13 -18.42 7.22
C ILE A 77 31.72 -17.51 8.38
N ILE A 78 31.54 -16.24 8.05
CA ILE A 78 30.91 -15.25 8.93
C ILE A 78 29.61 -15.90 9.44
N PRO A 79 29.43 -16.06 10.76
CA PRO A 79 28.28 -16.78 11.29
C PRO A 79 27.01 -16.10 10.76
N PRO A 80 26.05 -16.87 10.23
CA PRO A 80 24.77 -16.31 9.84
C PRO A 80 24.19 -15.65 11.10
N VAL A 81 24.00 -14.34 11.03
CA VAL A 81 23.27 -13.59 12.06
C VAL A 81 21.92 -14.29 12.18
N LEU A 82 21.74 -15.05 13.26
CA LEU A 82 20.46 -15.63 13.64
C LEU A 82 19.50 -14.46 13.81
N VAL A 83 18.77 -14.12 12.76
CA VAL A 83 17.60 -13.25 12.84
C VAL A 83 16.63 -14.01 13.72
N GLN A 84 16.68 -13.74 15.02
CA GLN A 84 15.72 -14.26 15.97
C GLN A 84 14.35 -13.87 15.43
N LYS A 85 13.61 -14.85 14.90
CA LYS A 85 12.20 -14.69 14.58
C LYS A 85 11.56 -14.22 15.88
N LYS A 86 11.26 -12.93 15.96
CA LYS A 86 10.54 -12.36 17.09
C LYS A 86 9.24 -13.16 17.17
N THR A 87 9.06 -13.92 18.23
CA THR A 87 7.80 -14.59 18.51
C THR A 87 6.75 -13.49 18.53
N ILE A 88 5.87 -13.48 17.53
CA ILE A 88 4.79 -12.50 17.44
C ILE A 88 3.81 -12.92 18.54
N GLU A 89 3.82 -12.19 19.65
CA GLU A 89 2.81 -12.35 20.69
C GLU A 89 1.46 -11.95 20.09
N ASP A 90 0.46 -12.83 20.18
CA ASP A 90 -0.90 -12.54 19.72
C ASP A 90 -1.62 -11.72 20.79
N TYR A 91 -1.88 -10.43 20.50
CA TYR A 91 -2.58 -9.53 21.42
C TYR A 91 -4.08 -9.41 21.11
N SER A 92 -4.68 -10.43 20.48
CA SER A 92 -6.11 -10.46 20.13
C SER A 92 -7.08 -10.29 21.30
N ASP A 93 -6.66 -10.60 22.54
CA ASP A 93 -7.50 -10.45 23.72
C ASP A 93 -7.42 -9.08 24.41
N THR A 94 -6.54 -8.18 23.94
CA THR A 94 -6.36 -6.87 24.55
C THR A 94 -7.57 -5.97 24.36
N GLU A 95 -7.87 -5.16 25.37
CA GLU A 95 -8.98 -4.19 25.33
C GLU A 95 -8.80 -3.17 24.20
N LEU A 96 -7.56 -2.76 23.95
CA LEU A 96 -7.23 -1.84 22.87
C LEU A 96 -7.58 -2.42 21.48
N PHE A 97 -7.24 -3.69 21.25
CA PHE A 97 -7.62 -4.40 20.02
C PHE A 97 -9.14 -4.50 19.90
N LYS A 98 -9.83 -4.92 20.98
CA LYS A 98 -11.29 -5.06 20.99
C LYS A 98 -12.00 -3.76 20.61
N GLN A 99 -11.54 -2.64 21.16
CA GLN A 99 -12.09 -1.31 20.83
C GLN A 99 -11.81 -0.90 19.38
N ALA A 100 -10.58 -1.08 18.89
CA ALA A 100 -10.23 -0.78 17.49
C ALA A 100 -11.05 -1.63 16.50
N HIS A 101 -11.13 -2.94 16.77
CA HIS A 101 -11.89 -3.88 15.96
C HIS A 101 -13.40 -3.60 15.99
N GLN A 102 -13.96 -3.25 17.15
CA GLN A 102 -15.37 -2.85 17.26
C GLN A 102 -15.68 -1.59 16.44
N GLY A 103 -14.76 -0.62 16.41
CA GLY A 103 -14.84 0.56 15.54
C GLY A 103 -14.92 0.18 14.06
N ALA A 104 -13.99 -0.66 13.59
CA ALA A 104 -13.97 -1.16 12.22
C ALA A 104 -15.26 -1.93 11.86
N MET A 105 -15.71 -2.82 12.75
CA MET A 105 -16.93 -3.60 12.57
C MET A 105 -18.20 -2.74 12.51
N LYS A 106 -18.25 -1.62 13.22
CA LYS A 106 -19.38 -0.69 13.17
C LYS A 106 -19.51 -0.06 11.78
N LEU A 107 -18.42 0.48 11.23
CA LEU A 107 -18.42 1.04 9.88
C LEU A 107 -18.71 -0.02 8.82
N TYR A 108 -18.13 -1.21 8.96
CA TYR A 108 -18.40 -2.32 8.05
C TYR A 108 -19.88 -2.72 8.04
N LYS A 109 -20.52 -2.82 9.21
CA LYS A 109 -21.97 -3.09 9.29
C LYS A 109 -22.80 -2.00 8.63
N GLN A 110 -22.43 -0.73 8.79
CA GLN A 110 -23.10 0.38 8.09
C GLN A 110 -22.97 0.24 6.57
N CYS A 111 -21.76 -0.03 6.06
CA CYS A 111 -21.50 -0.31 4.66
C CYS A 111 -22.39 -1.45 4.11
N ILE A 112 -22.48 -2.57 4.85
CA ILE A 112 -23.31 -3.72 4.44
C ILE A 112 -24.79 -3.36 4.40
N ASN A 113 -25.29 -2.57 5.36
CA ASN A 113 -26.68 -2.14 5.36
C ASN A 113 -27.02 -1.26 4.15
N ILE A 114 -26.15 -0.30 3.81
CA ILE A 114 -26.36 0.56 2.64
C ILE A 114 -26.28 -0.25 1.34
N ARG A 115 -25.32 -1.17 1.26
CA ARG A 115 -25.20 -2.11 0.14
C ARG A 115 -26.47 -2.95 -0.03
N ALA A 116 -27.05 -3.44 1.06
CA ALA A 116 -28.30 -4.19 1.03
C ALA A 116 -29.47 -3.32 0.51
N GLN A 117 -29.57 -2.07 0.98
CA GLN A 117 -30.57 -1.12 0.47
C GLN A 117 -30.38 -0.83 -1.03
N LEU A 118 -29.14 -0.63 -1.48
CA LEU A 118 -28.81 -0.41 -2.89
C LEU A 118 -29.28 -1.58 -3.76
N PHE A 119 -29.04 -2.83 -3.34
CA PHE A 119 -29.53 -4.00 -4.06
C PHE A 119 -31.05 -4.13 -4.02
N GLY A 120 -31.69 -3.75 -2.91
CA GLY A 120 -33.15 -3.69 -2.82
C GLY A 120 -33.77 -2.72 -3.84
N LEU A 121 -33.08 -1.63 -4.18
CA LEU A 121 -33.49 -0.67 -5.20
C LEU A 121 -33.23 -1.12 -6.65
N ALA A 122 -32.55 -2.25 -6.85
CA ALA A 122 -32.13 -2.75 -8.17
C ALA A 122 -32.75 -4.13 -8.52
N THR A 123 -33.87 -4.49 -7.89
CA THR A 123 -34.51 -5.80 -8.04
C THR A 123 -35.26 -5.93 -9.36
N VAL A 124 -34.88 -6.88 -10.22
CA VAL A 124 -35.41 -7.04 -11.59
C VAL A 124 -36.91 -7.40 -11.66
N GLU A 125 -37.55 -7.72 -10.54
CA GLU A 125 -38.88 -8.33 -10.49
C GLU A 125 -40.06 -7.34 -10.64
N THR A 126 -39.81 -6.03 -10.57
CA THR A 126 -40.89 -5.03 -10.67
C THR A 126 -41.06 -4.53 -12.10
N TRP A 127 -42.29 -4.61 -12.61
CA TRP A 127 -42.70 -4.11 -13.94
C TRP A 127 -42.66 -2.56 -14.07
N GLN A 128 -42.24 -1.85 -13.02
CA GLN A 128 -42.07 -0.39 -13.04
C GLN A 128 -40.70 -0.05 -13.65
N ASP A 129 -40.65 1.02 -14.45
CA ASP A 129 -39.39 1.51 -15.02
C ASP A 129 -38.44 1.98 -13.91
N GLN A 130 -37.49 1.12 -13.54
CA GLN A 130 -36.52 1.34 -12.47
C GLN A 130 -35.46 2.39 -12.80
N ASN A 131 -35.48 2.95 -14.01
CA ASN A 131 -34.46 3.84 -14.53
C ASN A 131 -34.94 5.30 -14.63
N SER A 132 -35.85 5.72 -13.74
CA SER A 132 -36.10 7.14 -13.60
C SER A 132 -34.80 7.89 -13.21
N PRO A 133 -34.58 9.12 -13.71
CA PRO A 133 -33.36 9.90 -13.42
C PRO A 133 -33.06 10.01 -11.92
N ASP A 134 -34.09 10.20 -11.10
CA ASP A 134 -33.95 10.31 -9.64
C ASP A 134 -33.46 9.01 -8.99
N MET A 135 -33.95 7.85 -9.47
CA MET A 135 -33.53 6.54 -8.97
C MET A 135 -32.11 6.20 -9.40
N ILE A 136 -31.71 6.63 -10.61
CA ILE A 136 -30.32 6.52 -11.07
C ILE A 136 -29.39 7.35 -10.17
N ALA A 137 -29.74 8.62 -9.92
CA ALA A 137 -28.94 9.50 -9.07
C ALA A 137 -28.83 8.96 -7.63
N LYS A 138 -29.93 8.48 -7.06
CA LYS A 138 -29.96 7.88 -5.72
C LYS A 138 -29.08 6.63 -5.62
N ARG A 139 -29.16 5.71 -6.59
CA ARG A 139 -28.31 4.51 -6.64
C ARG A 139 -26.84 4.86 -6.79
N ALA A 140 -26.52 5.86 -7.62
CA ALA A 140 -25.15 6.34 -7.80
C ALA A 140 -24.58 6.89 -6.48
N GLN A 141 -25.33 7.71 -5.76
CA GLN A 141 -24.89 8.25 -4.47
C GLN A 141 -24.64 7.15 -3.44
N MET A 142 -25.55 6.18 -3.33
CA MET A 142 -25.39 5.04 -2.42
C MET A 142 -24.19 4.17 -2.79
N ALA A 143 -23.93 3.96 -4.08
CA ALA A 143 -22.77 3.22 -4.55
C ALA A 143 -21.45 3.91 -4.16
N ILE A 144 -21.37 5.24 -4.29
CA ILE A 144 -20.23 6.04 -3.85
C ILE A 144 -20.04 5.90 -2.33
N GLU A 145 -21.12 6.02 -1.57
CA GLU A 145 -21.08 5.92 -0.10
C GLU A 145 -20.61 4.55 0.37
N VAL A 146 -21.05 3.46 -0.28
CA VAL A 146 -20.57 2.09 -0.01
C VAL A 146 -19.06 2.00 -0.22
N VAL A 147 -18.53 2.54 -1.32
CA VAL A 147 -17.08 2.53 -1.60
C VAL A 147 -16.32 3.33 -0.55
N MET A 148 -16.81 4.51 -0.17
CA MET A 148 -16.18 5.34 0.85
C MET A 148 -16.14 4.64 2.22
N LEU A 149 -17.28 4.12 2.68
CA LEU A 149 -17.36 3.41 3.97
C LEU A 149 -16.50 2.14 3.98
N TYR A 150 -16.41 1.43 2.86
CA TYR A 150 -15.55 0.26 2.74
C TYR A 150 -14.07 0.64 2.88
N ASN A 151 -13.63 1.71 2.21
CA ASN A 151 -12.27 2.22 2.32
C ASN A 151 -11.94 2.67 3.75
N GLU A 152 -12.86 3.36 4.43
CA GLU A 152 -12.69 3.77 5.83
C GLU A 152 -12.63 2.57 6.78
N ALA A 153 -13.54 1.61 6.62
CA ALA A 153 -13.52 0.37 7.40
C ALA A 153 -12.21 -0.41 7.20
N SER A 154 -11.70 -0.49 5.96
CA SER A 154 -10.42 -1.13 5.65
C SER A 154 -9.26 -0.50 6.43
N LYS A 155 -9.17 0.84 6.43
CA LYS A 155 -8.15 1.57 7.22
C LYS A 155 -8.26 1.26 8.71
N LEU A 156 -9.48 1.17 9.26
CA LEU A 156 -9.67 0.81 10.67
C LEU A 156 -9.29 -0.65 10.96
N PHE A 157 -9.51 -1.57 10.01
CA PHE A 157 -9.02 -2.95 10.14
C PHE A 157 -7.49 -3.01 10.12
N GLU A 158 -6.82 -2.23 9.26
CA GLU A 158 -5.36 -2.12 9.27
C GLU A 158 -4.84 -1.60 10.63
N VAL A 159 -5.53 -0.62 11.23
CA VAL A 159 -5.22 -0.15 12.59
C VAL A 159 -5.43 -1.26 13.63
N ALA A 160 -6.53 -2.01 13.55
CA ALA A 160 -6.80 -3.12 14.46
C ALA A 160 -5.74 -4.23 14.33
N ASP A 161 -5.34 -4.58 13.11
CA ASP A 161 -4.28 -5.57 12.84
C ASP A 161 -2.93 -5.08 13.36
N TYR A 162 -2.63 -3.78 13.21
CA TYR A 162 -1.43 -3.19 13.80
C TYR A 162 -1.44 -3.31 15.33
N VAL A 163 -2.57 -2.97 15.97
CA VAL A 163 -2.73 -3.10 17.42
C VAL A 163 -2.60 -4.56 17.86
N LYS A 164 -3.14 -5.51 17.09
CA LYS A 164 -3.01 -6.95 17.37
C LYS A 164 -1.55 -7.42 17.38
N LEU A 165 -0.69 -6.83 16.54
CA LEU A 165 0.72 -7.20 16.42
C LEU A 165 1.64 -6.45 17.38
N HIS A 166 1.28 -5.22 17.77
CA HIS A 166 2.18 -4.32 18.48
C HIS A 166 1.65 -3.83 19.84
N ASN A 167 0.42 -4.17 20.21
CA ASN A 167 -0.27 -3.73 21.42
C ASN A 167 -0.19 -2.20 21.67
N ARG A 168 -0.23 -1.42 20.58
CA ARG A 168 -0.20 0.04 20.61
C ARG A 168 -0.87 0.59 19.36
N LEU A 169 -1.41 1.80 19.44
CA LEU A 169 -1.95 2.48 18.27
C LEU A 169 -0.81 2.81 17.28
N PRO A 170 -1.06 2.75 15.97
CA PRO A 170 -0.13 3.31 15.01
C PRO A 170 0.04 4.79 15.35
N VAL A 171 1.29 5.22 15.49
CA VAL A 171 1.59 6.64 15.57
C VAL A 171 1.08 7.21 14.27
N GLU A 172 0.06 8.08 14.32
CA GLU A 172 -0.33 8.86 13.15
C GLU A 172 0.96 9.48 12.64
N VAL A 173 1.42 9.00 11.50
CA VAL A 173 2.45 9.69 10.76
C VAL A 173 1.72 10.94 10.32
N VAL A 174 1.76 11.98 11.18
CA VAL A 174 1.38 13.34 10.80
C VAL A 174 2.04 13.48 9.45
N PRO A 175 1.26 13.64 8.35
CA PRO A 175 1.84 13.77 7.04
C PRO A 175 2.92 14.81 7.24
N ILE A 176 4.18 14.40 7.12
CA ILE A 176 5.26 15.36 7.13
C ILE A 176 4.86 16.21 5.95
N GLU A 177 4.36 17.42 6.20
CA GLU A 177 3.95 18.32 5.13
C GLU A 177 5.15 18.32 4.21
N GLU A 178 5.00 17.63 3.07
CA GLU A 178 6.14 17.37 2.22
C GLU A 178 6.66 18.75 1.89
N ASP A 179 7.89 19.04 2.32
CA ASP A 179 8.47 20.36 2.10
C ASP A 179 8.30 20.61 0.59
N PRO A 180 7.49 21.61 0.18
CA PRO A 180 7.16 21.81 -1.22
C PRO A 180 8.40 22.11 -2.05
N TYR A 181 9.53 22.40 -1.39
CA TYR A 181 10.83 22.68 -1.96
C TYR A 181 11.84 21.54 -1.75
N SER A 182 11.42 20.38 -1.22
CA SER A 182 12.25 19.18 -1.07
C SER A 182 12.87 18.76 -2.42
N ASN A 183 12.07 18.75 -3.48
CA ASN A 183 12.46 18.36 -4.83
C ASN A 183 13.18 19.46 -5.63
N VAL A 184 13.30 20.68 -5.10
CA VAL A 184 14.00 21.77 -5.81
C VAL A 184 15.51 21.55 -5.70
N PRO A 185 16.24 21.48 -6.84
CA PRO A 185 17.69 21.36 -6.85
C PRO A 185 18.37 22.50 -6.10
N ASP A 186 19.45 22.20 -5.38
CA ASP A 186 20.13 23.13 -4.48
C ASP A 186 20.60 24.42 -5.17
N PHE A 187 21.07 24.32 -6.42
CA PHE A 187 21.52 25.49 -7.18
C PHE A 187 20.39 26.47 -7.55
N LEU A 188 19.12 26.03 -7.51
CA LEU A 188 17.95 26.88 -7.80
C LEU A 188 17.35 27.53 -6.55
N ILE A 189 17.72 27.10 -5.35
CA ILE A 189 17.11 27.58 -4.09
C ILE A 189 17.23 29.10 -3.94
N LYS A 190 18.37 29.68 -4.32
CA LYS A 190 18.58 31.15 -4.28
C LYS A 190 17.66 31.88 -5.25
N GLN A 191 17.44 31.33 -6.43
CA GLN A 191 16.55 31.91 -7.45
C GLN A 191 15.09 31.84 -6.99
N GLU A 192 14.66 30.69 -6.48
CA GLU A 192 13.31 30.49 -5.93
C GLU A 192 13.03 31.42 -4.74
N LEU A 193 14.00 31.57 -3.84
CA LEU A 193 13.90 32.52 -2.73
C LEU A 193 13.71 33.96 -3.23
N SER A 194 14.47 34.37 -4.25
CA SER A 194 14.33 35.70 -4.86
C SER A 194 12.96 35.90 -5.51
N ASN A 195 12.47 34.87 -6.23
CA ASN A 195 11.14 34.89 -6.85
C ASN A 195 10.02 34.99 -5.81
N ALA A 196 10.10 34.20 -4.73
CA ALA A 196 9.14 34.23 -3.63
C ALA A 196 9.09 35.60 -2.95
N ARG A 197 10.25 36.21 -2.65
CA ARG A 197 10.33 37.57 -2.09
C ARG A 197 9.73 38.63 -3.02
N LYS A 198 9.98 38.54 -4.33
CA LYS A 198 9.37 39.44 -5.33
C LYS A 198 7.86 39.28 -5.37
N ALA A 199 7.33 38.06 -5.35
CA ALA A 199 5.90 37.79 -5.34
C ALA A 199 5.23 38.34 -4.07
N PHE A 200 5.84 38.12 -2.90
CA PHE A 200 5.38 38.67 -1.62
C PHE A 200 5.31 40.21 -1.65
N ASN A 201 6.38 40.87 -2.10
CA ASN A 201 6.42 42.35 -2.19
C ASN A 201 5.39 42.90 -3.19
N LYS A 202 5.14 42.20 -4.30
CA LYS A 202 4.07 42.57 -5.25
C LYS A 202 2.68 42.49 -4.62
N LEU A 203 2.43 41.53 -3.72
CA LEU A 203 1.16 41.42 -2.99
C LEU A 203 1.03 42.51 -1.93
N LYS A 204 2.11 42.82 -1.20
CA LYS A 204 2.15 43.85 -0.16
C LYS A 204 1.78 45.25 -0.68
N ASN A 205 2.11 45.57 -1.93
CA ASN A 205 1.88 46.89 -2.54
C ASN A 205 0.46 47.09 -3.11
N LYS A 206 -0.44 46.10 -2.99
CA LYS A 206 -1.80 46.15 -3.54
C LYS A 206 -2.83 46.24 -2.38
N PRO A 207 -4.07 46.74 -2.61
CA PRO A 207 -5.07 46.95 -1.54
C PRO A 207 -5.50 45.67 -0.84
N VAL A 208 -5.51 45.64 0.50
CA VAL A 208 -5.69 44.43 1.33
C VAL A 208 -7.06 43.77 1.09
N THR A 209 -7.04 42.46 0.86
CA THR A 209 -8.23 41.58 0.77
C THR A 209 -7.96 40.30 1.57
N ASP A 210 -9.00 39.63 2.08
CA ASP A 210 -8.85 38.43 2.94
C ASP A 210 -8.10 37.29 2.23
N GLU A 211 -8.44 37.03 0.96
CA GLU A 211 -7.72 36.06 0.13
C GLU A 211 -6.23 36.38 0.01
N ARG A 212 -5.88 37.67 -0.03
CA ARG A 212 -4.49 38.10 -0.12
C ARG A 212 -3.75 37.92 1.19
N LEU A 213 -4.41 38.12 2.33
CA LEU A 213 -3.79 37.86 3.63
C LEU A 213 -3.38 36.38 3.74
N VAL A 214 -4.26 35.47 3.32
CA VAL A 214 -3.95 34.03 3.26
C VAL A 214 -2.78 33.76 2.31
N LEU A 215 -2.78 34.36 1.12
CA LEU A 215 -1.70 34.17 0.15
C LEU A 215 -0.36 34.76 0.62
N MET A 216 -0.39 35.90 1.31
CA MET A 216 0.80 36.51 1.92
C MET A 216 1.38 35.62 3.02
N ALA A 217 0.53 35.08 3.91
CA ALA A 217 0.96 34.13 4.94
C ALA A 217 1.61 32.88 4.32
N LYS A 218 1.03 32.34 3.24
CA LYS A 218 1.62 31.23 2.48
C LYS A 218 3.00 31.57 1.90
N HIS A 219 3.13 32.73 1.26
CA HIS A 219 4.44 33.16 0.73
C HIS A 219 5.47 33.40 1.82
N GLU A 220 5.07 33.94 2.98
CA GLU A 220 5.95 34.13 4.12
C GLU A 220 6.47 32.80 4.67
N ALA A 221 5.59 31.80 4.82
CA ALA A 221 5.99 30.44 5.21
C ALA A 221 6.99 29.83 4.22
N ASN A 222 6.72 29.94 2.92
CA ASN A 222 7.61 29.45 1.87
C ASN A 222 8.98 30.15 1.88
N ILE A 223 9.02 31.46 2.12
CA ILE A 223 10.26 32.22 2.24
C ILE A 223 11.09 31.69 3.42
N LYS A 224 10.49 31.45 4.59
CA LYS A 224 11.20 30.90 5.76
C LYS A 224 11.81 29.53 5.49
N ILE A 225 11.09 28.65 4.80
CA ILE A 225 11.57 27.32 4.41
C ILE A 225 12.78 27.44 3.46
N LEU A 226 12.65 28.25 2.40
CA LEU A 226 13.72 28.48 1.43
C LEU A 226 14.94 29.17 2.04
N GLU A 227 14.76 30.10 2.99
CA GLU A 227 15.86 30.73 3.74
C GLU A 227 16.62 29.72 4.57
N LYS A 228 15.91 28.84 5.30
CA LYS A 228 16.54 27.78 6.08
C LYS A 228 17.38 26.86 5.20
N LYS A 229 16.83 26.42 4.05
CA LYS A 229 17.53 25.56 3.08
C LYS A 229 18.74 26.29 2.46
N TRP A 230 18.60 27.56 2.11
CA TRP A 230 19.72 28.37 1.61
C TRP A 230 20.84 28.52 2.65
N HIS A 231 20.48 28.78 3.91
CA HIS A 231 21.46 28.88 4.99
C HIS A 231 22.21 27.58 5.22
N SER A 232 21.53 26.43 5.23
CA SER A 232 22.21 25.12 5.33
C SER A 232 23.17 24.87 4.17
N LEU A 233 22.83 25.29 2.95
CA LEU A 233 23.72 25.16 1.79
C LEU A 233 24.93 26.10 1.88
N SER A 234 24.74 27.32 2.39
CA SER A 234 25.83 28.29 2.54
C SER A 234 26.86 27.89 3.59
N LEU A 235 26.45 27.17 4.64
CA LEU A 235 27.34 26.65 5.69
C LEU A 235 28.23 25.49 5.21
N ILE A 236 27.80 24.75 4.19
CA ILE A 236 28.57 23.64 3.60
C ILE A 236 29.66 24.16 2.65
N ALA A 237 29.48 25.38 2.11
CA ALA A 237 30.38 25.98 1.12
C ALA A 237 31.56 26.76 1.71
N THR A 238 31.63 26.90 3.04
CA THR A 238 32.74 27.52 3.79
C THR A 238 33.60 26.47 4.45
#